data_AF-A0A830E0V6-F1
#
_entry.id   AF-A0A830E0V6-F1
#
_cell.length_a   1.000
_cell.length_b   1.000
_cell.length_c   1.000
_cell.angle_alpha   90.00
_cell.angle_beta   90.00
_cell.angle_gamma   90.00
#
_symmetry.space_group_name_H-M   'P 1'
#
loop_
_entity.id
_entity.type
_entity.pdbx_description
1 polymer ?
#
loop_
_entity_poly.entity_id
_entity_poly.type
_entity_poly.pdbx_seq_one_letter_code
_entity_poly.pdbx_strand_id
1 'polypeptide(L)'
;MNTETLEKPLPKPSMEDYVNARLLEALVEARLALEFLGRGLVRNAAGKAFQSWRALLAALLRLDLDRLMQVVKTDEERRWLMERAIPRVPTSRMMALSKMLSDVGYAGLLPDTALALSLHDYQYNGPDPDMALSKFRSRSDAAAAVLELVNEVVRRIEELKPRVKWGNELEEALRELKDELNRVGKS
;
A
#
# COMPACT_ATOMS: atom_id res chain seq x y z
N MET A 1 18.57 -5.75 -1.33
CA MET A 1 17.50 -6.66 -1.80
C MET A 1 17.77 -7.22 -3.21
N ASN A 2 17.49 -8.50 -3.47
CA ASN A 2 17.59 -9.09 -4.83
C ASN A 2 16.34 -8.71 -5.66
N THR A 3 16.49 -7.87 -6.68
CA THR A 3 15.40 -7.41 -7.54
C THR A 3 14.74 -8.54 -8.33
N GLU A 4 15.42 -9.67 -8.52
CA GLU A 4 14.87 -10.84 -9.22
C GLU A 4 13.64 -11.44 -8.52
N THR A 5 13.48 -11.26 -7.20
CA THR A 5 12.32 -11.81 -6.48
C THR A 5 11.01 -11.12 -6.90
N LEU A 6 11.05 -9.81 -7.17
CA LEU A 6 9.87 -9.02 -7.54
C LEU A 6 9.41 -9.26 -8.98
N GLU A 7 10.34 -9.66 -9.85
CA GLU A 7 10.06 -9.96 -11.25
C GLU A 7 9.45 -11.36 -11.43
N LYS A 8 9.43 -12.19 -10.38
CA LYS A 8 8.72 -13.47 -10.41
C LYS A 8 7.22 -13.22 -10.44
N PRO A 9 6.44 -14.09 -11.13
CA PRO A 9 4.99 -14.04 -11.04
C PRO A 9 4.55 -14.11 -9.57
N LEU A 10 3.62 -13.24 -9.19
CA LEU A 10 3.01 -13.30 -7.86
C LEU A 10 2.45 -14.73 -7.64
N PRO A 11 2.63 -15.29 -6.43
CA PRO A 11 1.96 -16.53 -6.05
C PRO A 11 0.46 -16.42 -6.32
N LYS A 12 -0.20 -17.55 -6.56
CA LYS A 12 -1.67 -17.52 -6.63
C LYS A 12 -2.20 -16.99 -5.29
N PRO A 13 -3.23 -16.13 -5.28
CA PRO A 13 -3.83 -15.63 -4.04
C PRO A 13 -4.23 -16.74 -3.06
N SER A 14 -4.52 -17.95 -3.53
CA SER A 14 -4.81 -19.10 -2.67
C SER A 14 -3.61 -19.58 -1.84
N MET A 15 -2.38 -19.31 -2.27
CA MET A 15 -1.15 -19.78 -1.62
C MET A 15 -0.81 -18.96 -0.38
N GLU A 16 -0.18 -19.61 0.60
CA GLU A 16 0.26 -18.99 1.86
C GLU A 16 1.29 -17.87 1.62
N ASP A 17 2.20 -18.06 0.66
CA ASP A 17 3.25 -17.09 0.33
C ASP A 17 2.74 -15.80 -0.33
N TYR A 18 1.47 -15.73 -0.75
CA TYR A 18 0.91 -14.54 -1.40
C TYR A 18 0.97 -13.31 -0.49
N VAL A 19 0.66 -13.49 0.79
CA VAL A 19 0.70 -12.38 1.77
C VAL A 19 2.12 -11.83 1.86
N ASN A 20 3.11 -12.70 2.00
CA ASN A 20 4.52 -12.31 2.08
C ASN A 20 4.99 -11.62 0.80
N ALA A 21 4.61 -12.11 -0.38
CA ALA A 21 4.95 -11.46 -1.65
C ALA A 21 4.37 -10.05 -1.76
N ARG A 22 3.10 -9.85 -1.33
CA ARG A 22 2.46 -8.52 -1.35
C ARG A 22 3.02 -7.58 -0.28
N LEU A 23 3.41 -8.09 0.89
CA LEU A 23 4.12 -7.30 1.90
C LEU A 23 5.50 -6.86 1.40
N LEU A 24 6.24 -7.75 0.73
CA LEU A 24 7.53 -7.42 0.11
C LEU A 24 7.36 -6.33 -0.95
N GLU A 25 6.38 -6.48 -1.85
CA GLU A 25 6.05 -5.46 -2.85
C GLU A 25 5.70 -4.12 -2.19
N ALA A 26 4.90 -4.12 -1.11
CA ALA A 26 4.56 -2.90 -0.39
C ALA A 26 5.80 -2.19 0.18
N LEU A 27 6.71 -2.94 0.82
CA LEU A 27 7.96 -2.41 1.39
C LEU A 27 8.85 -1.80 0.30
N VAL A 28 8.96 -2.47 -0.84
CA VAL A 28 9.81 -2.01 -1.94
C VAL A 28 9.26 -0.79 -2.60
N GLU A 29 7.97 -0.77 -2.91
CA GLU A 29 7.34 0.37 -3.54
C GLU A 29 7.39 1.60 -2.61
N ALA A 30 7.27 1.42 -1.29
CA ALA A 30 7.48 2.49 -0.32
C ALA A 30 8.93 3.01 -0.35
N ARG A 31 9.91 2.11 -0.42
CA ARG A 31 11.33 2.51 -0.45
C ARG A 31 11.66 3.29 -1.73
N LEU A 32 11.17 2.82 -2.87
CA LEU A 32 11.28 3.54 -4.15
C LEU A 32 10.57 4.89 -4.12
N ALA A 33 9.43 5.01 -3.43
CA ALA A 33 8.76 6.29 -3.24
C ALA A 33 9.68 7.30 -2.56
N LEU A 34 10.38 6.88 -1.50
CA LEU A 34 11.31 7.74 -0.77
C LEU A 34 12.57 8.06 -1.60
N GLU A 35 13.13 7.09 -2.34
CA GLU A 35 14.27 7.35 -3.24
C GLU A 35 13.93 8.40 -4.30
N PHE A 36 12.74 8.30 -4.91
CA PHE A 36 12.25 9.29 -5.85
C PHE A 36 12.01 10.64 -5.18
N LEU A 37 11.48 10.64 -3.96
CA LEU A 37 11.26 11.87 -3.20
C LEU A 37 12.57 12.58 -2.89
N GLY A 38 13.60 11.85 -2.45
CA GLY A 38 14.95 12.39 -2.19
C GLY A 38 15.64 12.95 -3.42
N ARG A 39 15.21 12.55 -4.63
CA ARG A 39 15.66 13.11 -5.91
C ARG A 39 14.77 14.26 -6.42
N GLY A 40 13.76 14.67 -5.65
CA GLY A 40 12.78 15.69 -6.03
C GLY A 40 11.70 15.23 -7.01
N LEU A 41 11.61 13.94 -7.33
CA LEU A 41 10.66 13.38 -8.30
C LEU A 41 9.29 13.09 -7.66
N VAL A 42 8.62 14.14 -7.15
CA VAL A 42 7.42 14.01 -6.29
C VAL A 42 6.25 13.28 -6.98
N ARG A 43 6.02 13.50 -8.28
CA ARG A 43 4.95 12.77 -9.02
C ARG A 43 5.20 11.27 -9.05
N ASN A 44 6.44 10.86 -9.31
CA ASN A 44 6.84 9.44 -9.31
C ASN A 44 6.78 8.86 -7.90
N ALA A 45 7.21 9.62 -6.90
CA ALA A 45 7.11 9.22 -5.49
C ALA A 45 5.65 8.96 -5.08
N ALA A 46 4.72 9.85 -5.47
CA ALA A 46 3.28 9.68 -5.22
C ALA A 46 2.73 8.39 -5.85
N GLY A 47 3.11 8.10 -7.10
CA GLY A 47 2.72 6.85 -7.77
C GLY A 47 3.22 5.62 -7.01
N LYS A 48 4.47 5.64 -6.54
CA LYS A 48 5.08 4.54 -5.79
C LYS A 48 4.47 4.35 -4.39
N ALA A 49 4.18 5.43 -3.68
CA ALA A 49 3.47 5.38 -2.40
C ALA A 49 2.06 4.79 -2.56
N PHE A 50 1.34 5.16 -3.63
CA PHE A 50 0.06 4.55 -3.96
C PHE A 50 0.17 3.04 -4.24
N GLN A 51 1.16 2.61 -5.03
CA GLN A 51 1.39 1.18 -5.30
C GLN A 51 1.68 0.41 -4.01
N SER A 52 2.49 0.98 -3.14
CA SER A 52 2.79 0.41 -1.82
C SER A 52 1.53 0.17 -0.99
N TRP A 53 0.67 1.19 -0.88
CA TRP A 53 -0.61 1.07 -0.17
C TRP A 53 -1.52 0.01 -0.79
N ARG A 54 -1.60 -0.04 -2.12
CA ARG A 54 -2.40 -1.04 -2.84
C ARG A 54 -1.88 -2.47 -2.62
N ALA A 55 -0.57 -2.64 -2.52
CA ALA A 55 0.06 -3.91 -2.16
C ALA A 55 -0.26 -4.32 -0.73
N LEU A 56 -0.18 -3.39 0.23
CA LEU A 56 -0.59 -3.61 1.61
C LEU A 56 -2.06 -4.03 1.72
N LEU A 57 -2.99 -3.34 1.03
CA LEU A 57 -4.41 -3.72 1.04
C LEU A 57 -4.63 -5.14 0.53
N ALA A 58 -3.94 -5.58 -0.52
CA ALA A 58 -4.04 -6.96 -1.01
C ALA A 58 -3.55 -7.98 0.04
N ALA A 59 -2.44 -7.67 0.73
CA ALA A 59 -1.92 -8.51 1.80
C ALA A 59 -2.94 -8.66 2.93
N LEU A 60 -3.54 -7.54 3.38
CA LEU A 60 -4.57 -7.51 4.43
C LEU A 60 -5.83 -8.28 4.02
N LEU A 61 -6.33 -8.07 2.80
CA LEU A 61 -7.52 -8.77 2.29
C LEU A 61 -7.30 -10.28 2.23
N ARG A 62 -6.09 -10.72 1.86
CA ARG A 62 -5.78 -12.16 1.86
C ARG A 62 -5.58 -12.71 3.26
N LEU A 63 -4.91 -11.97 4.14
CA LEU A 63 -4.61 -12.39 5.51
C LEU A 63 -5.89 -12.61 6.33
N ASP A 64 -6.88 -11.72 6.17
CA ASP A 64 -8.16 -11.81 6.89
C ASP A 64 -9.31 -12.34 6.02
N LEU A 65 -9.00 -13.08 4.95
CA LEU A 65 -10.01 -13.61 4.03
C LEU A 65 -11.12 -14.38 4.77
N ASP A 66 -10.76 -15.26 5.71
CA ASP A 66 -11.75 -16.06 6.44
C ASP A 66 -12.70 -15.19 7.27
N ARG A 67 -12.19 -14.11 7.88
CA ARG A 67 -13.01 -13.16 8.65
C ARG A 67 -13.87 -12.30 7.72
N LEU A 68 -13.33 -11.89 6.57
CA LEU A 68 -14.09 -11.20 5.53
C LEU A 68 -15.22 -12.08 4.99
N MET A 69 -14.97 -13.38 4.79
CA MET A 69 -15.99 -14.35 4.42
C MET A 69 -17.06 -14.52 5.50
N GLN A 70 -16.84 -14.16 6.76
CA GLN A 70 -17.90 -14.23 7.78
C GLN A 70 -18.84 -13.02 7.72
N VAL A 71 -18.36 -11.86 7.26
CA VAL A 71 -19.15 -10.61 7.22
C VAL A 71 -19.82 -10.35 5.87
N VAL A 72 -19.29 -10.91 4.79
CA VAL A 72 -19.88 -10.80 3.45
C VAL A 72 -21.19 -11.59 3.36
N LYS A 73 -22.25 -10.93 2.89
CA LYS A 73 -23.62 -11.47 2.96
C LYS A 73 -24.04 -12.30 1.75
N THR A 74 -23.42 -12.09 0.59
CA THR A 74 -23.86 -12.73 -0.66
C THR A 74 -22.75 -13.55 -1.29
N ASP A 75 -23.11 -14.64 -1.97
CA ASP A 75 -22.16 -15.50 -2.67
C ASP A 75 -21.47 -14.78 -3.84
N GLU A 76 -22.16 -13.84 -4.47
CA GLU A 76 -21.59 -12.99 -5.52
C GLU A 76 -20.45 -12.12 -4.97
N GLU A 77 -20.64 -11.49 -3.82
CA GLU A 77 -19.62 -10.66 -3.18
C GLU A 77 -18.44 -11.50 -2.68
N ARG A 78 -18.71 -12.72 -2.17
CA ARG A 78 -17.65 -13.70 -1.81
C ARG A 78 -16.78 -14.04 -3.01
N ARG A 79 -17.43 -14.41 -4.12
CA ARG A 79 -16.75 -14.77 -5.37
C ARG A 79 -15.96 -13.60 -5.93
N TRP A 80 -16.55 -12.40 -5.92
CA TRP A 80 -15.87 -11.18 -6.36
C TRP A 80 -14.63 -10.88 -5.51
N LEU A 81 -14.73 -11.03 -4.19
CA LEU A 81 -13.60 -10.80 -3.28
C LEU A 81 -12.42 -11.73 -3.62
N MET A 82 -12.69 -13.02 -3.80
CA MET A 82 -11.66 -14.03 -4.12
C MET A 82 -11.08 -13.89 -5.53
N GLU A 83 -11.92 -13.75 -6.56
CA GLU A 83 -11.49 -13.83 -7.96
C GLU A 83 -11.05 -12.47 -8.53
N ARG A 84 -11.50 -11.35 -7.95
CA ARG A 84 -11.31 -10.01 -8.52
C ARG A 84 -10.64 -9.05 -7.55
N ALA A 85 -11.13 -8.95 -6.31
CA ALA A 85 -10.66 -7.91 -5.41
C ALA A 85 -9.27 -8.19 -4.84
N ILE A 86 -9.03 -9.38 -4.25
CA ILE A 86 -7.71 -9.73 -3.71
C ILE A 86 -6.62 -9.68 -4.78
N PRO A 87 -6.79 -10.31 -5.97
CA PRO A 87 -5.70 -10.35 -6.96
C PRO A 87 -5.39 -9.00 -7.59
N ARG A 88 -6.38 -8.08 -7.68
CA ARG A 88 -6.23 -6.83 -8.47
C ARG A 88 -6.24 -5.55 -7.65
N VAL A 89 -6.92 -5.55 -6.49
CA VAL A 89 -7.28 -4.36 -5.69
C VAL A 89 -7.67 -3.17 -6.59
N PRO A 90 -8.83 -3.24 -7.25
CA PRO A 90 -9.22 -2.21 -8.22
C PRO A 90 -9.27 -0.82 -7.56
N THR A 91 -8.63 0.18 -8.17
CA THR A 91 -8.54 1.54 -7.62
C THR A 91 -9.92 2.11 -7.25
N SER A 92 -10.91 1.94 -8.13
CA SER A 92 -12.29 2.39 -7.91
C SER A 92 -13.03 1.71 -6.76
N ARG A 93 -12.48 0.62 -6.21
CA ARG A 93 -13.07 -0.17 -5.11
C ARG A 93 -12.22 -0.13 -3.84
N MET A 94 -11.08 0.56 -3.83
CA MET A 94 -10.18 0.60 -2.67
C MET A 94 -10.85 1.13 -1.40
N MET A 95 -11.72 2.16 -1.52
CA MET A 95 -12.48 2.67 -0.36
C MET A 95 -13.43 1.61 0.23
N ALA A 96 -14.14 0.88 -0.63
CA ALA A 96 -15.04 -0.19 -0.19
C ALA A 96 -14.26 -1.34 0.47
N LEU A 97 -13.13 -1.76 -0.12
CA LEU A 97 -12.27 -2.79 0.44
C LEU A 97 -11.67 -2.38 1.79
N SER A 98 -11.29 -1.12 1.93
CA SER A 98 -10.76 -0.57 3.19
C SER A 98 -11.84 -0.47 4.26
N LYS A 99 -13.09 -0.19 3.88
CA LYS A 99 -14.24 -0.27 4.78
C LYS A 99 -14.45 -1.70 5.28
N MET A 100 -14.43 -2.69 4.40
CA MET A 100 -14.55 -4.11 4.79
C MET A 100 -13.44 -4.53 5.77
N LEU A 101 -12.20 -4.13 5.51
CA LEU A 101 -11.08 -4.35 6.43
C LEU A 101 -11.28 -3.65 7.77
N SER A 102 -11.81 -2.42 7.76
CA SER A 102 -12.14 -1.70 9.00
C SER A 102 -13.19 -2.44 9.83
N ASP A 103 -14.19 -3.05 9.17
CA ASP A 103 -15.25 -3.83 9.83
C ASP A 103 -14.72 -5.12 10.49
N VAL A 104 -13.57 -5.64 10.03
CA VAL A 104 -12.85 -6.76 10.66
C VAL A 104 -11.68 -6.29 11.54
N GLY A 105 -11.68 -5.03 11.96
CA GLY A 105 -10.80 -4.53 13.03
C GLY A 105 -9.59 -3.71 12.57
N TYR A 106 -9.44 -3.41 11.28
CA TYR A 106 -8.40 -2.50 10.81
C TYR A 106 -8.84 -1.03 10.86
N ALA A 107 -8.91 -0.48 12.07
CA ALA A 107 -9.26 0.92 12.27
C ALA A 107 -8.27 1.86 11.54
N GLY A 108 -8.76 2.99 11.05
CA GLY A 108 -7.94 4.03 10.40
C GLY A 108 -7.66 3.84 8.90
N LEU A 109 -7.98 2.70 8.28
CA LEU A 109 -7.63 2.48 6.86
C LEU A 109 -8.33 3.42 5.87
N LEU A 110 -9.52 3.92 6.20
CA LEU A 110 -10.30 4.79 5.31
C LEU A 110 -9.60 6.12 4.98
N PRO A 111 -9.17 6.94 5.97
CA PRO A 111 -8.43 8.16 5.68
C PRO A 111 -7.11 7.89 4.94
N ASP A 112 -6.36 6.85 5.32
CA ASP A 112 -5.09 6.50 4.67
C ASP A 112 -5.30 6.08 3.20
N THR A 113 -6.40 5.38 2.92
CA THR A 113 -6.79 5.02 1.55
C THR A 113 -7.22 6.24 0.74
N ALA A 114 -7.90 7.20 1.36
CA ALA A 114 -8.24 8.45 0.70
C ALA A 114 -6.97 9.27 0.37
N LEU A 115 -5.96 9.25 1.26
CA LEU A 115 -4.65 9.85 1.01
C LEU A 115 -3.94 9.18 -0.17
N ALA A 116 -3.93 7.84 -0.20
CA ALA A 116 -3.35 7.07 -1.31
C ALA A 116 -4.04 7.39 -2.65
N LEU A 117 -5.37 7.50 -2.68
CA LEU A 117 -6.12 7.89 -3.88
C LEU A 117 -5.83 9.34 -4.30
N SER A 118 -5.66 10.25 -3.34
CA SER A 118 -5.26 11.62 -3.64
C SER A 118 -3.87 11.68 -4.28
N LEU A 119 -2.92 10.87 -3.78
CA LEU A 119 -1.59 10.71 -4.37
C LEU A 119 -1.62 10.05 -5.75
N HIS A 120 -2.55 9.12 -5.97
CA HIS A 120 -2.82 8.52 -7.28
C HIS A 120 -3.22 9.58 -8.31
N ASP A 121 -4.12 10.51 -7.94
CA ASP A 121 -4.52 11.61 -8.82
C ASP A 121 -3.36 12.60 -9.05
N TYR A 122 -2.59 12.90 -8.00
CA TYR A 122 -1.41 13.77 -8.09
C TYR A 122 -0.35 13.25 -9.07
N GLN A 123 -0.12 11.95 -9.15
CA GLN A 123 0.95 11.43 -10.02
C GLN A 123 0.75 11.83 -11.50
N TYR A 124 -0.51 12.03 -11.92
CA TYR A 124 -0.86 12.41 -13.28
C TYR A 124 -0.95 13.93 -13.46
N ASN A 125 -1.47 14.65 -12.47
CA ASN A 125 -1.76 16.08 -12.58
C ASN A 125 -0.63 16.96 -12.01
N GLY A 126 0.03 16.53 -10.93
CA GLY A 126 1.00 17.30 -10.17
C GLY A 126 0.38 18.41 -9.33
N PRO A 127 1.18 19.45 -8.99
CA PRO A 127 0.72 20.58 -8.16
C PRO A 127 -0.45 21.30 -8.80
N ASP A 128 -1.48 21.56 -8.00
CA ASP A 128 -2.73 22.12 -8.46
C ASP A 128 -3.25 23.20 -7.49
N PRO A 129 -2.87 24.48 -7.69
CA PRO A 129 -3.22 25.56 -6.77
C PRO A 129 -4.73 25.76 -6.54
N ASP A 130 -5.55 25.49 -7.56
CA ASP A 130 -7.02 25.62 -7.48
C ASP A 130 -7.72 24.31 -7.07
N MET A 131 -6.99 23.20 -7.08
CA MET A 131 -7.39 21.87 -6.64
C MET A 131 -8.51 21.23 -7.48
N ALA A 132 -8.64 21.64 -8.74
CA ALA A 132 -9.64 21.08 -9.66
C ALA A 132 -9.35 19.61 -10.05
N LEU A 133 -8.08 19.25 -10.20
CA LEU A 133 -7.58 17.96 -10.70
C LEU A 133 -6.73 17.20 -9.67
N SER A 134 -6.10 17.90 -8.71
CA SER A 134 -5.36 17.28 -7.61
C SER A 134 -5.72 17.89 -6.26
N LYS A 135 -5.60 17.10 -5.18
CA LYS A 135 -5.81 17.58 -3.81
C LYS A 135 -4.59 18.29 -3.22
N PHE A 136 -3.49 18.41 -3.96
CA PHE A 136 -2.27 19.05 -3.48
C PHE A 136 -1.97 20.33 -4.26
N ARG A 137 -1.93 21.45 -3.53
CA ARG A 137 -1.63 22.77 -4.10
C ARG A 137 -0.20 22.91 -4.56
N SER A 138 0.71 22.24 -3.86
CA SER A 138 2.15 22.38 -4.08
C SER A 138 2.86 21.03 -4.13
N ARG A 139 4.12 21.04 -4.58
CA ARG A 139 5.01 19.88 -4.50
C ARG A 139 5.31 19.50 -3.06
N SER A 140 5.42 20.48 -2.15
CA SER A 140 5.70 20.23 -0.74
C SER A 140 4.54 19.53 -0.03
N ASP A 141 3.29 19.91 -0.35
CA ASP A 141 2.11 19.24 0.25
C ASP A 141 2.06 17.76 -0.17
N ALA A 142 2.29 17.48 -1.46
CA ALA A 142 2.34 16.12 -1.96
C ALA A 142 3.53 15.33 -1.38
N ALA A 143 4.69 15.97 -1.21
CA ALA A 143 5.85 15.36 -0.57
C ALA A 143 5.56 14.94 0.88
N ALA A 144 4.93 15.83 1.66
CA ALA A 144 4.52 15.53 3.03
C ALA A 144 3.52 14.36 3.09
N ALA A 145 2.54 14.34 2.19
CA ALA A 145 1.58 13.24 2.08
C ALA A 145 2.22 11.90 1.69
N VAL A 146 3.23 11.90 0.82
CA VAL A 146 4.02 10.69 0.52
C VAL A 146 4.70 10.17 1.79
N LEU A 147 5.35 11.05 2.55
CA LEU A 147 6.00 10.67 3.81
C LEU A 147 5.00 10.14 4.83
N GLU A 148 3.84 10.79 4.98
CA GLU A 148 2.76 10.35 5.87
C GLU A 148 2.28 8.94 5.51
N LEU A 149 1.96 8.70 4.23
CA LEU A 149 1.50 7.40 3.79
C LEU A 149 2.57 6.30 3.94
N VAL A 150 3.84 6.61 3.67
CA VAL A 150 4.95 5.66 3.85
C VAL A 150 5.16 5.32 5.34
N ASN A 151 5.09 6.29 6.23
CA ASN A 151 5.15 6.05 7.69
C ASN A 151 4.02 5.11 8.13
N GLU A 152 2.81 5.34 7.61
CA GLU A 152 1.66 4.50 7.93
C GLU A 152 1.82 3.07 7.38
N VAL A 153 2.37 2.90 6.16
CA VAL A 153 2.73 1.58 5.63
C VAL A 153 3.70 0.86 6.56
N VAL A 154 4.77 1.53 7.00
CA VAL A 154 5.75 0.95 7.94
C VAL A 154 5.07 0.48 9.22
N ARG A 155 4.27 1.35 9.85
CA ARG A 155 3.56 1.05 11.10
C ARG A 155 2.67 -0.18 10.94
N ARG A 156 1.85 -0.22 9.89
CA ARG A 156 0.94 -1.34 9.61
C ARG A 156 1.69 -2.64 9.38
N ILE A 157 2.77 -2.62 8.60
CA ILE A 157 3.54 -3.84 8.34
C ILE A 157 4.24 -4.34 9.60
N GLU A 158 4.73 -3.45 10.47
CA GLU A 158 5.28 -3.82 11.78
C GLU A 158 4.24 -4.52 12.67
N GLU A 159 2.99 -4.03 12.69
CA GLU A 159 1.88 -4.66 13.42
C GLU A 159 1.51 -6.05 12.88
N LEU A 160 1.81 -6.34 11.62
CA LEU A 160 1.52 -7.63 10.98
C LEU A 160 2.59 -8.69 11.25
N LYS A 161 3.80 -8.32 11.71
CA LYS A 161 4.90 -9.28 11.94
C LYS A 161 4.48 -10.55 12.72
N PRO A 162 3.69 -10.47 13.81
CA PRO A 162 3.28 -11.66 14.58
C PRO A 162 2.26 -12.56 13.87
N ARG A 163 1.65 -12.08 12.79
CA ARG A 163 0.51 -12.72 12.10
C ARG A 163 0.90 -13.38 10.77
N VAL A 164 2.15 -13.21 10.33
CA VAL A 164 2.64 -13.73 9.06
C VAL A 164 3.92 -14.52 9.28
N LYS A 165 4.26 -15.40 8.33
CA LYS A 165 5.55 -16.10 8.33
C LYS A 165 6.66 -15.11 7.98
N TRP A 166 7.09 -14.35 8.98
CA TRP A 166 8.08 -13.30 8.83
C TRP A 166 9.46 -13.89 8.56
N GLY A 167 10.03 -13.57 7.40
CA GLY A 167 11.32 -14.09 6.94
C GLY A 167 12.37 -13.01 6.78
N ASN A 168 13.63 -13.43 6.57
CA ASN A 168 14.78 -12.52 6.43
C ASN A 168 14.59 -11.50 5.30
N GLU A 169 13.94 -11.87 4.20
CA GLU A 169 13.71 -10.96 3.07
C GLU A 169 12.77 -9.80 3.45
N LEU A 170 11.71 -10.07 4.22
CA LEU A 170 10.81 -9.04 4.74
C LEU A 170 11.49 -8.17 5.80
N GLU A 171 12.29 -8.78 6.68
CA GLU A 171 13.05 -8.04 7.69
C GLU A 171 14.06 -7.09 7.04
N GLU A 172 14.79 -7.57 6.02
CA GLU A 172 15.74 -6.79 5.24
C GLU A 172 15.06 -5.63 4.52
N ALA A 173 13.97 -5.89 3.79
CA ALA A 173 13.24 -4.86 3.05
C ALA A 173 12.65 -3.79 3.98
N LEU A 174 12.14 -4.19 5.15
CA LEU A 174 11.65 -3.25 6.16
C LEU A 174 12.80 -2.41 6.74
N ARG A 175 13.96 -3.01 7.02
CA ARG A 175 15.13 -2.27 7.48
C ARG A 175 15.58 -1.24 6.45
N GLU A 176 15.77 -1.65 5.19
CA GLU A 176 16.16 -0.76 4.09
C GLU A 176 15.16 0.40 3.92
N LEU A 177 13.86 0.14 4.04
CA LEU A 177 12.81 1.18 4.01
C LEU A 177 12.95 2.18 5.16
N LYS A 178 13.16 1.70 6.39
CA LYS A 178 13.31 2.56 7.57
C LYS A 178 14.59 3.40 7.50
N ASP A 179 15.68 2.84 6.99
CA ASP A 179 16.93 3.57 6.79
C ASP A 179 16.76 4.71 5.79
N GLU A 180 16.07 4.44 4.67
CA GLU A 180 15.76 5.44 3.66
C GLU A 180 14.80 6.53 4.18
N LEU A 181 13.80 6.14 4.98
CA LEU A 181 12.88 7.07 5.63
C LEU A 181 13.60 8.02 6.59
N ASN A 182 14.54 7.50 7.38
CA ASN A 182 15.39 8.30 8.25
C ASN A 182 16.31 9.27 7.47
N ARG A 183 16.71 8.91 6.25
CA ARG A 183 17.52 9.77 5.39
C ARG A 183 16.70 10.92 4.82
N VAL A 184 15.52 10.63 4.27
CA VAL A 184 14.65 11.64 3.64
C VAL A 184 14.02 12.55 4.70
N GLY A 185 13.61 12.02 5.86
CA GLY A 185 12.99 12.81 6.94
C GLY A 185 13.93 13.82 7.63
N LYS A 186 15.24 13.73 7.39
CA LYS A 186 16.26 14.70 7.87
C LYS A 186 16.61 15.77 6.83
N SER A 187 16.09 15.64 5.60
CA SER A 187 16.37 16.53 4.46
C SER A 187 15.34 17.65 4.37
#